data_AF-A0A8H7F740-F1
#
_entry.id   AF-A0A8H7F740-F1
#
_cell.length_a   1.000
_cell.length_b   1.000
_cell.length_c   1.000
_cell.angle_alpha   90.00
_cell.angle_beta   90.00
_cell.angle_gamma   90.00
#
_symmetry.space_group_name_H-M   'P 1'
#
loop_
_entity.id
_entity.type
_entity.pdbx_description
1 polymer ?
#
loop_
_entity_poly.entity_id
_entity_poly.type
_entity_poly.pdbx_seq_one_letter_code
_entity_poly.pdbx_strand_id
1 'polypeptide(L)'
;MLLDQLLKARPSAIILDIACCFGNDIRKAVADGWPVENALASDISKEFWDQGHELFKSTPETFSVGFVDGDALSSSLIEPREPFYSPPLSPRPTDLRTLVSLTPLQGHISVIHASSFFHLFDEEKQLALAKQLASLTNRRYMLVIVKCFVTRPKPGRIYGMEPSSGEELSKLKLD
;
A
#
# COMPACT_ATOMS: atom_id res chain seq x y z
N MET A 1 0.85 10.69 17.73
CA MET A 1 1.76 11.82 18.01
C MET A 1 2.54 12.28 16.77
N LEU A 2 3.23 11.38 16.03
CA LEU A 2 3.96 11.77 14.80
C LEU A 2 3.04 12.09 13.59
N LEU A 3 2.02 11.27 13.34
CA LEU A 3 1.08 11.48 12.21
C LEU A 3 0.24 12.76 12.37
N ASP A 4 -0.19 13.06 13.60
CA ASP A 4 -0.90 14.30 13.93
C ASP A 4 -0.04 15.56 13.70
N GLN A 5 1.24 15.52 14.07
CA GLN A 5 2.17 16.62 13.76
C GLN A 5 2.37 16.79 12.25
N LEU A 6 2.43 15.70 11.49
CA LEU A 6 2.52 15.74 10.03
C LEU A 6 1.28 16.40 9.43
N LEU A 7 0.07 16.02 9.85
CA LEU A 7 -1.17 16.61 9.34
C LEU A 7 -1.32 18.09 9.74
N LYS A 8 -0.86 18.50 10.92
CA LYS A 8 -0.80 19.92 11.31
C LYS A 8 0.10 20.74 10.39
N ALA A 9 1.26 20.19 10.02
CA ALA A 9 2.19 20.86 9.12
C ALA A 9 1.74 20.78 7.64
N ARG A 10 1.01 19.72 7.28
CA ARG A 10 0.60 19.38 5.91
C ARG A 10 -0.80 18.76 5.91
N PRO A 11 -1.87 19.57 5.97
CA PRO A 11 -3.25 19.06 6.01
C PRO A 11 -3.63 18.23 4.78
N SER A 12 -2.93 18.46 3.67
CA SER A 12 -3.09 17.72 2.41
C SER A 12 -2.16 16.52 2.28
N ALA A 13 -1.47 16.06 3.33
CA ALA A 13 -0.60 14.89 3.24
C ALA A 13 -1.38 13.64 2.81
N ILE A 14 -0.89 12.93 1.79
CA ILE A 14 -1.47 11.66 1.34
C ILE A 14 -0.81 10.51 2.09
N ILE A 15 -1.63 9.58 2.60
CA ILE A 15 -1.19 8.27 3.06
C ILE A 15 -1.62 7.20 2.06
N LEU A 16 -0.70 6.30 1.74
CA LEU A 16 -0.95 5.08 0.98
C LEU A 16 -0.75 3.87 1.89
N ASP A 17 -1.75 3.01 1.96
CA ASP A 17 -1.64 1.66 2.51
C ASP A 17 -1.49 0.66 1.36
N ILE A 18 -0.27 0.16 1.14
CA ILE A 18 0.06 -0.77 0.05
C ILE A 18 0.08 -2.20 0.56
N ALA A 19 -0.52 -3.12 -0.21
CA ALA A 19 -0.88 -4.46 0.23
C ALA A 19 -1.81 -4.41 1.47
N CYS A 20 -2.89 -3.63 1.36
CA CYS A 20 -3.79 -3.32 2.46
C CYS A 20 -4.70 -4.49 2.91
N CYS A 21 -4.79 -5.56 2.13
CA CYS A 21 -5.75 -6.65 2.25
C CYS A 21 -7.17 -6.07 2.44
N PHE A 22 -7.81 -6.32 3.59
CA PHE A 22 -9.15 -5.82 3.93
C PHE A 22 -9.20 -4.34 4.38
N GLY A 23 -8.07 -3.64 4.36
CA GLY A 23 -7.99 -2.21 4.67
C GLY A 23 -7.98 -1.88 6.17
N ASN A 24 -7.48 -2.78 7.02
CA ASN A 24 -7.49 -2.59 8.47
C ASN A 24 -6.69 -1.33 8.89
N ASP A 25 -5.49 -1.17 8.36
CA ASP A 25 -4.57 -0.10 8.75
C ASP A 25 -5.02 1.25 8.18
N ILE A 26 -5.47 1.32 6.93
CA ILE A 26 -6.04 2.55 6.37
C ILE A 26 -7.33 3.00 7.09
N ARG A 27 -8.21 2.06 7.48
CA ARG A 27 -9.40 2.36 8.30
C ARG A 27 -9.01 2.93 9.65
N LYS A 28 -7.97 2.36 10.28
CA LYS A 28 -7.43 2.87 11.54
C LYS A 28 -6.85 4.29 11.36
N ALA A 29 -6.11 4.55 10.30
CA ALA A 29 -5.58 5.88 10.01
C ALA A 29 -6.70 6.93 9.89
N VAL A 30 -7.76 6.62 9.14
CA VAL A 30 -8.94 7.50 9.01
C VAL A 30 -9.67 7.68 10.34
N ALA A 31 -9.88 6.60 11.11
CA ALA A 31 -10.49 6.67 12.44
C ALA A 31 -9.67 7.51 13.43
N ASP A 32 -8.35 7.55 13.27
CA ASP A 32 -7.42 8.37 14.05
C ASP A 32 -7.32 9.83 13.57
N GLY A 33 -8.11 10.21 12.56
CA GLY A 33 -8.25 11.59 12.09
C GLY A 33 -7.52 11.91 10.79
N TRP A 34 -7.00 10.91 10.04
CA TRP A 34 -6.51 11.15 8.70
C TRP A 34 -7.68 11.52 7.76
N PRO A 35 -7.59 12.61 6.97
CA PRO A 35 -8.67 12.99 6.06
C PRO A 35 -8.93 11.90 5.02
N VAL A 36 -10.18 11.45 4.90
CA VAL A 36 -10.57 10.30 4.05
C VAL A 36 -10.26 10.56 2.57
N GLU A 37 -10.37 11.81 2.13
CA GLU A 37 -10.05 12.28 0.78
C GLU A 37 -8.53 12.27 0.47
N ASN A 38 -7.70 12.17 1.50
CA ASN A 38 -6.24 12.07 1.41
C ASN A 38 -5.71 10.68 1.81
N ALA A 39 -6.60 9.70 1.94
CA ALA A 39 -6.26 8.31 2.20
C ALA A 39 -6.43 7.50 0.91
N LEU A 40 -5.48 6.60 0.67
CA LEU A 40 -5.49 5.69 -0.47
C LEU A 40 -5.08 4.29 -0.03
N ALA A 41 -5.76 3.29 -0.56
CA ALA A 41 -5.48 1.88 -0.36
C ALA A 41 -5.13 1.21 -1.69
N SER A 42 -4.29 0.19 -1.65
CA SER A 42 -3.97 -0.60 -2.83
C SER A 42 -3.59 -2.03 -2.44
N ASP A 43 -4.07 -3.00 -3.20
CA ASP A 43 -3.72 -4.41 -3.08
C ASP A 43 -3.74 -5.07 -4.46
N ILE A 44 -3.32 -6.33 -4.55
CA ILE A 44 -3.23 -7.08 -5.82
C ILE A 44 -4.59 -7.25 -6.50
N SER A 45 -5.69 -7.24 -5.73
CA SER A 45 -7.03 -7.54 -6.23
C SER A 45 -8.10 -6.73 -5.48
N LYS A 46 -9.13 -6.31 -6.21
CA LYS A 46 -10.24 -5.51 -5.68
C LYS A 46 -11.14 -6.32 -4.75
N GLU A 47 -11.17 -7.64 -4.92
CA GLU A 47 -11.94 -8.55 -4.09
C GLU A 47 -11.56 -8.45 -2.60
N PHE A 48 -10.28 -8.23 -2.27
CA PHE A 48 -9.86 -7.96 -0.88
C PHE A 48 -10.50 -6.69 -0.32
N TRP A 49 -10.55 -5.64 -1.13
CA TRP A 49 -11.18 -4.38 -0.71
C TRP A 49 -12.68 -4.53 -0.47
N ASP A 50 -13.36 -5.24 -1.38
CA ASP A 50 -14.79 -5.49 -1.28
C ASP A 50 -15.14 -6.34 -0.05
N GLN A 51 -14.34 -7.39 0.24
CA GLN A 51 -14.44 -8.15 1.48
C GLN A 51 -14.17 -7.29 2.73
N GLY A 52 -13.28 -6.31 2.63
CA GLY A 52 -13.09 -5.31 3.68
C GLY A 52 -14.36 -4.52 3.97
N HIS A 53 -15.10 -4.12 2.95
CA HIS A 53 -16.39 -3.46 3.15
C HIS A 53 -17.39 -4.36 3.88
N GLU A 54 -17.49 -5.64 3.52
CA GLU A 54 -18.32 -6.63 4.22
C GLU A 54 -17.90 -6.82 5.69
N LEU A 55 -16.60 -7.06 5.93
CA LEU A 55 -16.01 -7.30 7.24
C LEU A 55 -16.29 -6.15 8.21
N PHE A 56 -16.13 -4.91 7.74
CA PHE A 56 -16.31 -3.71 8.54
C PHE A 56 -17.72 -3.11 8.46
N LYS A 57 -18.66 -3.79 7.81
CA LYS A 57 -20.05 -3.32 7.62
C LYS A 57 -20.11 -1.88 7.08
N SER A 58 -19.26 -1.61 6.10
CA SER A 58 -19.17 -0.30 5.43
C SER A 58 -19.52 -0.43 3.95
N THR A 59 -19.62 0.70 3.28
CA THR A 59 -19.85 0.84 1.84
C THR A 59 -18.90 1.89 1.27
N PRO A 60 -18.74 1.97 -0.06
CA PRO A 60 -17.96 3.05 -0.69
C PRO A 60 -18.46 4.46 -0.34
N GLU A 61 -19.74 4.62 0.03
CA GLU A 61 -20.32 5.91 0.44
C GLU A 61 -20.02 6.24 1.90
N THR A 62 -19.99 5.24 2.78
CA THR A 62 -19.74 5.42 4.22
C THR A 62 -18.25 5.36 4.57
N PHE A 63 -17.43 4.77 3.70
CA PHE A 63 -15.98 4.75 3.80
C PHE A 63 -15.35 4.99 2.42
N SER A 64 -15.32 6.27 2.02
CA SER A 64 -14.97 6.72 0.67
C SER A 64 -13.48 6.87 0.40
N VAL A 65 -12.65 6.00 0.98
CA VAL A 65 -11.21 5.94 0.68
C VAL A 65 -11.01 5.49 -0.77
N GLY A 66 -10.07 6.12 -1.49
CA GLY A 66 -9.71 5.67 -2.83
C GLY A 66 -9.03 4.30 -2.79
N PHE A 67 -9.30 3.45 -3.78
CA PHE A 67 -8.68 2.14 -3.89
C PHE A 67 -8.19 1.90 -5.32
N VAL A 68 -6.98 1.36 -5.45
CA VAL A 68 -6.38 0.98 -6.73
C VAL A 68 -5.88 -0.46 -6.62
N ASP A 69 -6.43 -1.37 -7.40
CA ASP A 69 -5.92 -2.73 -7.52
C ASP A 69 -4.74 -2.82 -8.50
N GLY A 70 -3.83 -3.75 -8.22
CA GLY A 70 -2.78 -4.15 -9.14
C GLY A 70 -1.55 -4.72 -8.45
N ASP A 71 -0.75 -5.44 -9.22
CA ASP A 71 0.57 -5.91 -8.77
C ASP A 71 1.53 -4.72 -8.63
N ALA A 72 2.04 -4.51 -7.41
CA ALA A 72 2.98 -3.42 -7.13
C ALA A 72 4.31 -3.53 -7.87
N LEU A 73 4.69 -4.73 -8.33
CA LEU A 73 5.85 -4.94 -9.19
C LEU A 73 5.55 -4.63 -10.67
N SER A 74 4.28 -4.51 -11.06
CA SER A 74 3.87 -4.21 -12.43
C SER A 74 4.04 -2.74 -12.78
N SER A 75 4.59 -2.48 -13.97
CA SER A 75 4.70 -1.12 -14.52
C SER A 75 3.34 -0.47 -14.81
N SER A 76 2.27 -1.26 -14.91
CA SER A 76 0.91 -0.74 -15.07
C SER A 76 0.39 -0.07 -13.80
N LEU A 77 0.80 -0.55 -12.62
CA LEU A 77 0.41 0.07 -11.34
C LEU A 77 1.33 1.25 -11.01
N ILE A 78 2.65 1.03 -11.10
CA ILE A 78 3.68 2.04 -10.85
C ILE A 78 4.70 2.00 -11.98
N GLU A 79 4.66 3.01 -12.85
CA GLU A 79 5.65 3.16 -13.91
C GLU A 79 7.06 3.33 -13.29
N PRO A 80 8.08 2.57 -13.75
CA PRO A 80 9.42 2.68 -13.22
C PRO A 80 9.98 4.10 -13.37
N ARG A 81 10.43 4.69 -12.25
CA ARG A 81 11.00 6.03 -12.22
C ARG A 81 11.98 6.19 -11.08
N GLU A 82 12.98 7.06 -11.27
CA GLU A 82 13.89 7.46 -10.21
C GLU A 82 13.18 8.22 -9.08
N PRO A 83 13.60 8.05 -7.81
CA PRO A 83 13.02 8.76 -6.67
C PRO A 83 13.09 10.29 -6.81
N PHE A 84 12.12 10.99 -6.20
CA PHE A 84 12.09 12.45 -6.20
C PHE A 84 12.93 13.02 -5.06
N TYR A 85 13.86 13.90 -5.41
CA TYR A 85 14.70 14.64 -4.46
C TYR A 85 14.17 16.05 -4.18
N SER A 86 13.23 16.53 -5.00
CA SER A 86 12.50 17.79 -4.86
C SER A 86 11.01 17.55 -5.15
N PRO A 87 10.10 18.42 -4.68
CA PRO A 87 8.69 18.33 -5.05
C PRO A 87 8.50 18.30 -6.58
N PRO A 88 7.60 17.45 -7.09
CA PRO A 88 7.31 17.39 -8.52
C PRO A 88 6.66 18.69 -9.02
N LEU A 89 6.90 19.03 -10.29
CA LEU A 89 6.22 20.13 -10.98
C LEU A 89 4.83 19.74 -11.51
N SER A 90 4.55 18.43 -11.60
CA SER A 90 3.25 17.95 -12.03
C SER A 90 2.17 18.34 -11.02
N PRO A 91 0.96 18.67 -11.49
CA PRO A 91 -0.15 18.90 -10.58
C PRO A 91 -0.46 17.60 -9.84
N ARG A 92 -0.82 17.74 -8.56
CA ARG A 92 -1.33 16.63 -7.76
C ARG A 92 -2.74 16.25 -8.24
N PRO A 93 -3.06 14.95 -8.38
CA PRO A 93 -4.43 14.49 -8.53
C PRO A 93 -5.34 14.99 -7.40
N THR A 94 -6.53 15.50 -7.76
CA THR A 94 -7.48 16.10 -6.81
C THR A 94 -8.41 15.08 -6.17
N ASP A 95 -8.87 14.07 -6.93
CA ASP A 95 -9.70 12.98 -6.42
C ASP A 95 -8.93 11.67 -6.52
N LEU A 96 -8.63 11.07 -5.36
CA LEU A 96 -7.88 9.81 -5.30
C LEU A 96 -8.75 8.60 -5.70
N ARG A 97 -10.08 8.73 -5.68
CA ARG A 97 -11.02 7.64 -5.99
C ARG A 97 -11.14 7.35 -7.48
N THR A 98 -10.70 8.26 -8.33
CA THR A 98 -10.75 8.10 -9.79
C THR A 98 -9.47 7.50 -10.37
N LEU A 99 -8.47 7.22 -9.52
CA LEU A 99 -7.21 6.66 -9.96
C LEU A 99 -7.40 5.19 -10.36
N VAL A 100 -6.72 4.81 -11.44
CA VAL A 100 -6.61 3.42 -11.92
C VAL A 100 -5.17 2.89 -11.85
N SER A 101 -4.23 3.76 -11.44
CA SER A 101 -2.83 3.43 -11.18
C SER A 101 -2.25 4.42 -10.17
N LEU A 102 -1.09 4.10 -9.60
CA LEU A 102 -0.39 4.96 -8.65
C LEU A 102 0.61 5.90 -9.32
N THR A 103 0.91 5.70 -10.61
CA THR A 103 1.83 6.56 -11.39
C THR A 103 1.53 8.07 -11.29
N PRO A 104 0.27 8.54 -11.36
CA PRO A 104 -0.03 9.96 -11.23
C PRO A 104 0.36 10.57 -9.87
N LEU A 105 0.58 9.74 -8.84
CA LEU A 105 0.98 10.15 -7.50
C LEU A 105 2.49 10.15 -7.28
N GLN A 106 3.28 9.90 -8.32
CA GLN A 106 4.74 9.99 -8.26
C GLN A 106 5.23 11.34 -7.71
N GLY A 107 5.95 11.28 -6.59
CA GLY A 107 6.45 12.43 -5.83
C GLY A 107 5.42 13.15 -4.95
N HIS A 108 4.16 12.69 -4.87
CA HIS A 108 3.06 13.35 -4.15
C HIS A 108 2.67 12.67 -2.83
N ILE A 109 3.06 11.40 -2.62
CA ILE A 109 2.73 10.65 -1.41
C ILE A 109 3.64 11.07 -0.25
N SER A 110 3.05 11.30 0.92
CA SER A 110 3.79 11.74 2.13
C SER A 110 4.08 10.58 3.09
N VAL A 111 3.18 9.59 3.15
CA VAL A 111 3.33 8.40 3.99
C VAL A 111 3.02 7.16 3.16
N ILE A 112 3.92 6.19 3.20
CA ILE A 112 3.68 4.85 2.66
C ILE A 112 3.67 3.89 3.85
N HIS A 113 2.55 3.25 4.05
CA HIS A 113 2.35 2.19 5.01
C HIS A 113 2.39 0.86 4.26
N ALA A 114 3.37 0.00 4.61
CA ALA A 114 3.59 -1.30 3.99
C ALA A 114 3.74 -2.35 5.09
N SER A 115 2.61 -2.71 5.70
CA SER A 115 2.57 -3.67 6.81
C SER A 115 2.63 -5.09 6.26
N SER A 116 3.63 -5.88 6.67
CA SER A 116 3.76 -7.28 6.26
C SER A 116 3.69 -7.46 4.73
N PHE A 117 4.41 -6.63 3.96
CA PHE A 117 4.39 -6.72 2.49
C PHE A 117 5.70 -7.29 1.91
N PHE A 118 6.83 -6.67 2.25
CA PHE A 118 8.15 -7.02 1.69
C PHE A 118 8.57 -8.49 1.93
N HIS A 119 8.09 -9.13 3.00
CA HIS A 119 8.44 -10.50 3.35
C HIS A 119 7.90 -11.56 2.36
N LEU A 120 6.98 -11.18 1.48
CA LEU A 120 6.43 -12.06 0.44
C LEU A 120 7.41 -12.29 -0.73
N PHE A 121 8.52 -11.55 -0.77
CA PHE A 121 9.41 -11.48 -1.92
C PHE A 121 10.86 -11.81 -1.57
N ASP A 122 11.63 -12.25 -2.57
CA ASP A 122 13.09 -12.36 -2.49
C ASP A 122 13.77 -10.97 -2.52
N GLU A 123 15.09 -10.94 -2.31
CA GLU A 123 15.88 -9.71 -2.22
C GLU A 123 15.78 -8.83 -3.49
N GLU A 124 15.77 -9.44 -4.68
CA GLU A 124 15.70 -8.72 -5.95
C GLU A 124 14.35 -8.01 -6.09
N LYS A 125 13.26 -8.72 -5.81
CA LYS A 125 11.90 -8.16 -5.85
C LYS A 125 11.66 -7.15 -4.72
N GLN A 126 12.21 -7.38 -3.52
CA GLN A 126 12.17 -6.39 -2.45
C GLN A 126 12.84 -5.08 -2.86
N LEU A 127 14.01 -5.15 -3.54
CA LEU A 127 14.69 -3.97 -4.05
C LEU A 127 13.90 -3.27 -5.16
N ALA A 128 13.34 -4.03 -6.10
CA ALA A 128 12.51 -3.48 -7.18
C ALA A 128 11.28 -2.74 -6.61
N LEU A 129 10.57 -3.38 -5.68
CA LEU A 129 9.43 -2.81 -4.98
C LEU A 129 9.82 -1.54 -4.20
N ALA A 130 10.94 -1.57 -3.47
CA ALA A 130 11.43 -0.40 -2.74
C ALA A 130 11.69 0.79 -3.66
N LYS A 131 12.24 0.56 -4.86
CA LYS A 131 12.46 1.61 -5.87
C LYS A 131 11.15 2.19 -6.39
N GLN A 132 10.18 1.34 -6.72
CA GLN A 132 8.85 1.77 -7.17
C GLN A 132 8.13 2.60 -6.11
N LEU A 133 8.10 2.13 -4.86
CA LEU A 133 7.48 2.87 -3.76
C LEU A 133 8.22 4.18 -3.45
N ALA A 134 9.55 4.20 -3.54
CA ALA A 134 10.33 5.42 -3.36
C ALA A 134 9.98 6.49 -4.41
N SER A 135 9.64 6.09 -5.65
CA SER A 135 9.20 7.01 -6.71
C SER A 135 7.89 7.74 -6.39
N LEU A 136 7.05 7.18 -5.52
CA LEU A 136 5.80 7.80 -5.09
C LEU A 136 6.01 8.94 -4.07
N THR A 137 7.17 8.98 -3.43
CA THR A 137 7.50 9.96 -2.39
C THR A 137 8.47 11.02 -2.90
N ASN A 138 8.55 12.15 -2.19
CA ASN A 138 9.69 13.07 -2.32
C ASN A 138 10.46 13.15 -0.99
N ARG A 139 11.80 13.20 -1.07
CA ARG A 139 12.71 13.12 0.09
C ARG A 139 12.50 14.18 1.18
N ARG A 140 11.75 15.24 0.89
CA ARG A 140 11.45 16.27 1.89
C ARG A 140 10.48 15.75 2.96
N TYR A 141 9.68 14.73 2.66
CA TYR A 141 8.63 14.22 3.54
C TYR A 141 8.44 12.71 3.31
N MET A 142 9.30 11.88 3.90
CA MET A 142 9.16 10.43 3.82
C MET A 142 9.04 9.83 5.22
N LEU A 143 7.88 9.26 5.52
CA LEU A 143 7.71 8.28 6.59
C LEU A 143 7.26 6.97 5.94
N VAL A 144 8.17 6.00 5.86
CA VAL A 144 7.83 4.62 5.46
C VAL A 144 7.69 3.80 6.73
N ILE A 145 6.51 3.23 6.95
CA ILE A 145 6.29 2.28 8.03
C ILE A 145 6.34 0.89 7.41
N VAL A 146 7.51 0.25 7.48
CA VAL A 146 7.67 -1.17 7.16
C VAL A 146 7.63 -1.95 8.46
N LYS A 147 6.55 -2.71 8.69
CA LYS A 147 6.57 -3.73 9.75
C LYS A 147 7.21 -4.98 9.17
N CYS A 148 8.48 -5.20 9.51
CA CYS A 148 9.22 -6.42 9.17
C CYS A 148 9.38 -7.28 10.43
N PHE A 149 9.11 -8.58 10.34
CA PHE A 149 9.39 -9.51 11.43
C PHE A 149 10.91 -9.58 11.66
N VAL A 150 11.33 -9.38 12.91
CA VAL A 150 12.74 -9.41 13.31
C VAL A 150 13.25 -10.85 13.20
N THR A 151 14.15 -11.10 12.25
CA THR A 151 14.95 -12.34 12.21
C THR A 151 16.45 -12.00 12.31
N ARG A 152 17.28 -13.03 12.50
CA ARG A 152 18.74 -12.93 12.74
C ARG A 152 19.43 -12.06 11.67
N PRO A 153 20.61 -11.45 11.94
CA PRO A 153 21.31 -10.54 11.03
C PRO A 153 21.73 -11.13 9.67
N LYS A 154 21.50 -12.42 9.41
CA LYS A 154 21.72 -13.05 8.11
C LYS A 154 20.35 -13.46 7.54
N PRO A 155 19.98 -12.99 6.33
CA PRO A 155 18.78 -13.44 5.64
C PRO A 155 18.77 -14.96 5.47
N GLY A 156 17.63 -15.60 5.74
CA GLY A 156 17.38 -16.98 5.32
C GLY A 156 17.07 -17.04 3.82
N ARG A 157 17.34 -18.18 3.17
CA ARG A 157 16.93 -18.43 1.78
C ARG A 157 15.85 -19.50 1.75
N ILE A 158 14.74 -19.22 1.05
CA ILE A 158 13.74 -20.24 0.73
C ILE A 158 14.19 -20.93 -0.55
N TYR A 159 14.42 -22.25 -0.48
CA TYR A 159 14.68 -23.09 -1.64
C TYR A 159 13.39 -23.89 -1.92
N GLY A 160 12.77 -23.68 -3.08
CA GLY A 160 11.72 -24.53 -3.65
C GLY A 160 10.35 -24.46 -2.97
N MET A 161 9.43 -23.71 -3.56
CA MET A 161 8.01 -24.07 -3.56
C MET A 161 7.64 -24.41 -5.01
N GLU A 162 7.82 -25.68 -5.38
CA GLU A 162 7.08 -26.24 -6.51
C GLU A 162 5.59 -26.14 -6.15
N PRO A 163 4.72 -25.61 -7.04
CA PRO A 163 3.30 -25.63 -6.77
C PRO A 163 2.87 -27.09 -6.69
N SER A 164 2.43 -27.55 -5.51
CA SER A 164 1.74 -28.82 -5.40
C SER A 164 0.55 -28.77 -6.34
N SER A 165 0.57 -29.62 -7.37
CA SER A 165 -0.54 -29.87 -8.28
C SER A 165 -1.85 -29.87 -7.49
N GLY A 166 -2.77 -28.99 -7.88
CA GLY A 166 -4.03 -28.79 -7.16
C GLY A 166 -4.83 -30.07 -7.04
N GLU A 167 -4.84 -30.65 -5.84
CA GLU A 167 -5.76 -31.71 -5.46
C GLU A 167 -5.80 -31.92 -3.93
N GLU A 168 -6.01 -30.88 -3.12
CA GLU A 168 -6.28 -31.10 -1.68
C GLU A 168 -7.15 -30.04 -0.98
N LEU A 169 -8.14 -29.47 -1.67
CA LEU A 169 -9.14 -28.58 -1.05
C LEU A 169 -10.53 -29.23 -0.82
N SER A 170 -10.65 -30.55 -0.96
CA SER A 170 -11.92 -31.27 -0.76
C SER A 170 -12.12 -31.89 0.64
N LYS A 171 -11.23 -31.63 1.62
CA LYS A 171 -11.30 -32.28 2.95
C LYS A 171 -11.59 -31.38 4.15
N LEU A 172 -11.87 -30.10 3.97
CA LEU A 172 -12.41 -29.26 5.05
C LEU A 172 -13.94 -29.34 5.08
N LYS A 173 -14.46 -30.45 5.60
CA LYS A 173 -15.79 -30.43 6.21
C LYS A 173 -15.61 -29.96 7.65
N LEU A 174 -16.22 -28.82 7.96
CA LEU A 174 -16.49 -28.37 9.32
C LEU A 174 -17.55 -29.32 9.90
N ASP A 175 -17.14 -30.10 10.91
CA ASP A 175 -18.04 -30.65 11.93
C ASP A 175 -17.96 -29.74 13.17
#